data_AF-A0A9E2NM00-F1
#
_entry.id   AF-A0A9E2NM00-F1
#
_cell.length_a   1.000
_cell.length_b   1.000
_cell.length_c   1.000
_cell.angle_alpha   90.00
_cell.angle_beta   90.00
_cell.angle_gamma   90.00
#
_symmetry.space_group_name_H-M   'P 1'
#
loop_
_entity.id
_entity.type
_entity.pdbx_description
1 polymer ?
#
loop_
_entity_poly.entity_id
_entity_poly.type
_entity_poly.pdbx_seq_one_letter_code
_entity_poly.pdbx_strand_id
1 'polypeptide(L)'
;LNDVIATSAVLIALIIAKFTGWHLDGYMGILVGCFVFYSGIQLIKETVNPLLGEAPSPELIQTVQEKLMSYSVVCGFHDLVLHSYGPNRYFASVHAEVPADANLLYCHDIIDTIEKDFEKELGINLVIHLDPIITDDVLTNTLKDQIKDIVSTIDSSLSIHDFRLVSGPTHSNLIFDVNVPVAFSIKPKELAHMIDTKVKELDPTYYTVITVDTNYVSTSISSYDSNSQ
;
A
#
# COMPACT_ATOMS: atom_id res chain seq x y z
N LEU A 1 16.94 20.60 -25.12
CA LEU A 1 16.32 21.95 -24.93
C LEU A 1 16.97 22.69 -23.76
N ASN A 2 17.15 22.03 -22.61
CA ASN A 2 17.81 22.62 -21.44
C ASN A 2 19.25 23.12 -21.74
N ASP A 3 20.05 22.33 -22.46
CA ASP A 3 21.41 22.75 -22.88
C ASP A 3 21.41 23.98 -23.79
N VAL A 4 20.42 24.11 -24.68
CA VAL A 4 20.31 25.27 -25.57
C VAL A 4 19.93 26.52 -24.77
N ILE A 5 19.01 26.38 -23.80
CA ILE A 5 18.61 27.48 -22.91
C ILE A 5 19.79 27.90 -22.03
N ALA A 6 20.51 26.94 -21.46
CA ALA A 6 21.68 27.20 -20.63
C ALA A 6 22.80 27.90 -21.41
N THR A 7 23.15 27.38 -22.59
CA THR A 7 24.20 27.95 -23.44
C THR A 7 23.80 29.32 -23.97
N SER A 8 22.52 29.53 -24.28
CA SER A 8 21.98 30.82 -24.73
C SER A 8 21.96 31.85 -23.60
N ALA A 9 21.60 31.46 -22.38
CA ALA A 9 21.62 32.33 -21.21
C ALA A 9 23.05 32.80 -20.88
N VAL A 10 24.03 31.89 -20.97
CA VAL A 10 25.46 32.20 -20.83
C VAL A 10 25.92 33.18 -21.91
N LEU A 11 25.55 32.94 -23.17
CA LEU A 11 25.91 33.80 -24.30
C LEU A 11 25.33 35.22 -24.16
N ILE A 12 24.06 35.33 -23.76
CA ILE A 12 23.38 36.61 -23.54
C ILE A 12 24.04 37.37 -22.38
N ALA A 13 24.36 36.69 -21.27
CA ALA A 13 25.08 37.30 -20.15
C ALA A 13 26.45 37.87 -20.58
N LEU A 14 27.17 37.16 -21.45
CA LEU A 14 28.48 37.55 -21.98
C LEU A 14 28.39 38.76 -22.94
N ILE A 15 27.32 38.83 -23.75
CA ILE A 15 27.03 39.98 -24.62
C ILE A 15 26.70 41.23 -23.80
N ILE A 16 25.87 41.10 -22.76
CA ILE A 16 25.50 42.21 -21.88
C ILE A 16 26.73 42.74 -21.16
N ALA A 17 27.56 41.86 -20.57
CA ALA A 17 28.79 42.23 -19.89
C ALA A 17 29.75 43.02 -20.79
N LYS A 18 29.89 42.61 -22.06
CA LYS A 18 30.76 43.28 -23.05
C LYS A 18 30.32 44.71 -23.37
N PHE A 19 29.01 45.02 -23.35
CA PHE A 19 28.50 46.33 -23.74
C PHE A 19 28.38 47.33 -22.58
N THR A 20 28.24 46.88 -21.33
CA THR A 20 27.99 47.78 -20.19
C THR A 20 29.23 48.38 -19.51
N GLY A 21 30.44 47.83 -19.72
CA GLY A 21 31.70 48.45 -19.26
C GLY A 21 31.88 48.67 -17.74
N TRP A 22 30.93 48.25 -16.91
CA TRP A 22 31.03 48.18 -15.46
C TRP A 22 31.73 46.87 -15.05
N HIS A 23 32.39 46.84 -13.88
CA HIS A 23 32.91 45.60 -13.24
C HIS A 23 31.77 44.68 -12.73
N LEU A 24 30.70 44.57 -13.52
CA LEU A 24 29.56 43.66 -13.36
C LEU A 24 29.93 42.22 -13.75
N ASP A 25 31.10 42.03 -14.36
CA ASP A 25 31.62 40.76 -14.86
C ASP A 25 31.67 39.68 -13.76
N GLY A 26 32.04 40.05 -12.53
CA GLY A 26 32.06 39.14 -11.38
C GLY A 26 30.67 38.72 -10.92
N TYR A 27 29.71 39.66 -10.85
CA TYR A 27 28.34 39.37 -10.43
C TYR A 27 27.59 38.52 -11.46
N MET A 28 27.78 38.81 -12.75
CA MET A 28 27.21 38.02 -13.85
C MET A 28 27.84 36.63 -13.90
N GLY A 29 29.16 36.51 -13.67
CA GLY A 29 29.85 35.23 -13.58
C GLY A 29 29.32 34.35 -12.44
N ILE A 30 29.04 34.93 -11.26
CA ILE A 30 28.41 34.22 -10.14
C ILE A 30 26.99 33.76 -10.51
N LEU A 31 26.18 34.64 -11.12
CA LEU A 31 24.80 34.32 -11.51
C LEU A 31 24.77 33.16 -12.51
N VAL A 32 25.61 33.23 -13.55
CA VAL A 32 25.74 32.17 -14.56
C VAL A 32 26.29 30.88 -13.93
N GLY A 33 27.29 30.99 -13.04
CA GLY A 33 27.84 29.85 -12.31
C GLY A 33 26.78 29.13 -11.47
N CYS A 34 25.94 29.87 -10.73
CA CYS A 34 24.82 29.31 -9.99
C CYS A 34 23.79 28.63 -10.91
N PHE A 35 23.49 29.22 -12.07
CA PHE A 35 22.56 28.64 -13.03
C PHE A 35 23.09 27.32 -13.61
N VAL A 36 24.36 27.28 -14.02
CA VAL A 36 25.02 26.06 -14.53
C VAL A 36 25.11 24.99 -13.44
N PHE A 37 25.45 25.38 -12.21
CA PHE A 37 25.50 24.46 -11.07
C PHE A 37 24.13 23.84 -10.78
N TYR A 38 23.07 24.66 -10.73
CA TYR A 38 21.70 24.19 -10.54
C TYR A 38 21.27 23.25 -11.68
N SER A 39 21.56 23.61 -12.93
CA SER A 39 21.26 22.77 -14.10
C SER A 39 22.01 21.44 -14.04
N GLY A 40 23.27 21.44 -13.59
CA GLY A 40 24.04 20.22 -13.37
C GLY A 40 23.42 19.32 -12.31
N ILE A 41 22.98 19.86 -11.17
CA ILE A 41 22.29 19.09 -10.13
C ILE A 41 20.98 18.50 -10.68
N GLN A 42 20.21 19.28 -11.42
CA GLN A 42 18.95 18.84 -12.01
C GLN A 42 19.17 17.66 -12.98
N LEU A 43 20.15 17.76 -13.87
CA LEU A 43 20.52 16.69 -14.80
C LEU A 43 20.99 15.41 -14.08
N ILE A 44 21.77 15.56 -13.00
CA ILE A 44 22.20 14.42 -12.19
C ILE A 44 20.98 13.74 -11.57
N LYS A 45 20.03 14.49 -10.98
CA LYS A 45 18.80 13.93 -10.43
C LYS A 45 17.97 13.19 -11.49
N GLU A 46 17.78 13.79 -12.66
CA GLU A 46 17.05 13.16 -13.77
C GLU A 46 17.71 11.88 -14.28
N THR A 47 19.04 11.76 -14.16
CA THR A 47 19.78 10.55 -14.55
C THR A 47 19.79 9.49 -13.44
N VAL A 48 19.83 9.92 -12.18
CA VAL A 48 19.95 9.05 -11.01
C VAL A 48 18.59 8.48 -10.57
N ASN A 49 17.51 9.26 -10.66
CA ASN A 49 16.20 8.81 -10.20
C ASN A 49 15.72 7.52 -10.90
N PRO A 50 15.85 7.36 -12.25
CA PRO A 50 15.47 6.11 -12.90
C PRO A 50 16.33 4.92 -12.46
N LEU A 51 17.58 5.14 -12.04
CA LEU A 51 18.45 4.07 -11.54
C LEU A 51 18.06 3.62 -10.13
N LEU A 52 17.53 4.55 -9.32
CA LEU A 52 17.05 4.27 -7.97
C LEU A 52 15.64 3.66 -7.97
N GLY A 53 14.92 3.75 -9.09
CA GLY A 53 13.53 3.32 -9.22
C GLY A 53 12.59 4.47 -8.87
N GLU A 54 11.84 4.94 -9.86
CA GLU A 54 10.79 5.94 -9.62
C GLU A 54 9.46 5.25 -9.30
N ALA A 55 8.68 5.89 -8.42
CA ALA A 55 7.32 5.45 -8.15
C ALA A 55 6.47 5.63 -9.43
N PRO A 56 5.77 4.60 -9.87
CA PRO A 56 4.88 4.64 -11.03
C PRO A 56 3.70 5.58 -10.79
N SER A 57 3.04 6.01 -11.87
CA SER A 57 1.88 6.90 -11.75
C SER A 57 0.68 6.17 -11.10
N PRO A 58 -0.18 6.87 -10.35
CA PRO A 58 -1.36 6.27 -9.72
C PRO A 58 -2.29 5.56 -10.71
N GLU A 59 -2.41 6.09 -11.92
CA GLU A 59 -3.24 5.51 -13.00
C GLU A 59 -2.70 4.16 -13.46
N LEU A 60 -1.36 4.02 -13.55
CA LEU A 60 -0.72 2.75 -13.89
C LEU A 60 -0.94 1.72 -12.79
N ILE A 61 -0.83 2.12 -11.51
CA ILE A 61 -1.11 1.25 -10.37
C ILE A 61 -2.55 0.74 -10.45
N GLN A 62 -3.52 1.63 -10.64
CA GLN A 62 -4.92 1.23 -10.75
C GLN A 62 -5.17 0.25 -11.90
N THR A 63 -4.59 0.51 -13.07
CA THR A 63 -4.69 -0.37 -14.24
C THR A 63 -4.13 -1.77 -13.94
N VAL A 64 -2.99 -1.85 -13.24
CA VAL A 64 -2.38 -3.11 -12.82
C VAL A 64 -3.29 -3.88 -11.86
N GLN A 65 -3.87 -3.18 -10.87
CA GLN A 65 -4.78 -3.79 -9.89
C GLN A 65 -6.05 -4.33 -10.54
N GLU A 66 -6.69 -3.53 -11.41
CA GLU A 66 -7.90 -3.94 -12.12
C GLU A 66 -7.64 -5.16 -13.03
N LYS A 67 -6.49 -5.18 -13.71
CA LYS A 67 -6.10 -6.31 -14.55
C LYS A 67 -5.80 -7.56 -13.72
N LEU A 68 -5.10 -7.46 -12.59
CA LEU A 68 -4.85 -8.60 -11.70
C LEU A 68 -6.17 -9.22 -11.19
N MET A 69 -7.13 -8.38 -10.78
CA MET A 69 -8.43 -8.84 -10.29
C MET A 69 -9.36 -9.41 -11.39
N SER A 70 -9.04 -9.20 -12.66
CA SER A 70 -9.83 -9.75 -13.77
C SER A 70 -9.66 -11.28 -13.93
N TYR A 71 -8.60 -11.85 -13.36
CA TYR A 71 -8.32 -13.28 -13.44
C TYR A 71 -9.01 -14.04 -12.31
N SER A 72 -9.86 -15.01 -12.67
CA SER A 72 -10.70 -15.74 -11.71
C SER A 72 -9.94 -16.57 -10.66
N VAL A 73 -8.66 -16.86 -10.90
CA VAL A 73 -7.81 -17.61 -9.96
C VAL A 73 -7.30 -16.72 -8.83
N VAL A 74 -7.27 -15.40 -9.04
CA VAL A 74 -6.79 -14.43 -8.06
C VAL A 74 -7.97 -14.01 -7.18
N CYS A 75 -7.98 -14.49 -5.94
CA CYS A 75 -9.00 -14.11 -4.95
C CYS A 75 -8.73 -12.73 -4.35
N GLY A 76 -7.45 -12.39 -4.26
CA GLY A 76 -6.93 -11.15 -3.70
C GLY A 76 -5.45 -11.02 -4.03
N PHE A 77 -4.86 -9.88 -3.70
CA PHE A 77 -3.42 -9.70 -3.80
C PHE A 77 -2.94 -8.69 -2.76
N HIS A 78 -1.70 -8.83 -2.32
CA HIS A 78 -1.04 -7.91 -1.42
C HIS A 78 0.42 -7.68 -1.82
N ASP A 79 1.05 -6.67 -1.22
CA ASP A 79 2.46 -6.31 -1.45
C ASP A 79 2.83 -6.09 -2.93
N LEU A 80 1.95 -5.41 -3.68
CA LEU A 80 2.28 -4.94 -5.03
C LEU A 80 3.38 -3.88 -4.93
N VAL A 81 4.56 -4.25 -5.40
CA VAL A 81 5.70 -3.36 -5.58
C VAL A 81 5.90 -3.15 -7.07
N LEU A 82 5.88 -1.91 -7.54
CA LEU A 82 6.07 -1.56 -8.94
C LEU A 82 7.15 -0.49 -9.03
N HIS A 83 8.17 -0.74 -9.84
CA HIS A 83 9.32 0.13 -10.06
C HIS A 83 9.45 0.50 -11.53
N SER A 84 9.75 1.77 -11.81
CA SER A 84 10.12 2.25 -13.13
C SER A 84 11.64 2.46 -13.22
N TYR A 85 12.28 1.83 -14.22
CA TYR A 85 13.71 2.00 -14.54
C TYR A 85 13.91 2.71 -15.89
N GLY A 86 12.99 3.60 -16.25
CA GLY A 86 13.02 4.38 -17.48
C GLY A 86 11.86 4.07 -18.43
N PRO A 87 11.87 4.64 -19.65
CA PRO A 87 10.75 4.56 -20.58
C PRO A 87 10.40 3.10 -20.91
N ASN A 88 9.16 2.69 -20.66
CA ASN A 88 8.64 1.33 -20.89
C ASN A 88 9.46 0.21 -20.24
N ARG A 89 10.13 0.47 -19.10
CA ARG A 89 10.80 -0.57 -18.31
C ARG A 89 10.26 -0.57 -16.89
N TYR A 90 9.18 -1.31 -16.73
CA TYR A 90 8.51 -1.50 -15.46
C TYR A 90 8.79 -2.90 -14.93
N PHE A 91 9.11 -2.99 -13.65
CA PHE A 91 9.25 -4.25 -12.94
C PHE A 91 8.27 -4.25 -11.78
N ALA A 92 7.55 -5.35 -11.64
CA ALA A 92 6.60 -5.52 -10.55
C ALA A 92 6.77 -6.87 -9.86
N SER A 93 6.52 -6.89 -8.56
CA SER A 93 6.33 -8.10 -7.78
C SER A 93 5.04 -7.99 -7.00
N VAL A 94 4.29 -9.07 -6.88
CA VAL A 94 3.04 -9.10 -6.13
C VAL A 94 2.81 -10.48 -5.53
N HIS A 95 2.14 -10.55 -4.38
CA HIS A 95 1.61 -11.80 -3.84
C HIS A 95 0.16 -11.92 -4.29
N ALA A 96 -0.15 -12.97 -5.04
CA ALA A 96 -1.52 -13.29 -5.45
C ALA A 96 -2.08 -14.40 -4.57
N GLU A 97 -3.21 -14.10 -3.95
CA GLU A 97 -3.94 -15.03 -3.10
C GLU A 97 -4.76 -15.98 -3.98
N VAL A 98 -4.56 -17.28 -3.79
CA VAL A 98 -5.27 -18.33 -4.53
C VAL A 98 -5.94 -19.33 -3.57
N PRO A 99 -7.03 -20.00 -3.97
CA PRO A 99 -7.65 -21.01 -3.12
C PRO A 99 -6.70 -22.17 -2.82
N ALA A 100 -6.56 -22.54 -1.55
CA ALA A 100 -5.68 -23.63 -1.11
C ALA A 100 -6.11 -25.01 -1.62
N ASP A 101 -7.38 -25.18 -1.99
CA ASP A 101 -7.96 -26.38 -2.57
C ASP A 101 -7.83 -26.44 -4.11
N ALA A 102 -7.41 -25.34 -4.75
CA ALA A 102 -7.21 -25.30 -6.19
C ALA A 102 -6.01 -26.16 -6.62
N ASN A 103 -6.07 -26.65 -7.86
CA ASN A 103 -4.97 -27.43 -8.42
C ASN A 103 -3.73 -26.54 -8.63
N LEU A 104 -2.64 -26.84 -7.92
CA LEU A 104 -1.41 -26.04 -7.95
C LEU A 104 -0.81 -25.86 -9.36
N LEU A 105 -0.80 -26.91 -10.19
CA LEU A 105 -0.28 -26.81 -11.57
C LEU A 105 -1.15 -25.88 -12.41
N TYR A 106 -2.47 -25.98 -12.26
CA TYR A 106 -3.39 -25.07 -12.93
C TYR A 106 -3.20 -23.62 -12.47
N CYS A 107 -3.06 -23.37 -11.16
CA CYS A 107 -2.78 -22.04 -10.64
C CYS A 107 -1.47 -21.49 -11.22
N HIS A 108 -0.41 -22.29 -11.24
CA HIS A 108 0.88 -21.89 -11.81
C HIS A 108 0.77 -21.57 -13.31
N ASP A 109 0.09 -22.40 -14.10
CA ASP A 109 -0.10 -22.16 -15.54
C ASP A 109 -0.86 -20.85 -15.81
N ILE A 110 -1.86 -20.54 -14.98
CA ILE A 110 -2.60 -19.28 -15.07
C ILE A 110 -1.71 -18.11 -14.66
N ILE A 111 -0.97 -18.21 -13.55
CA ILE A 111 -0.02 -17.17 -13.12
C ILE A 111 1.02 -16.87 -14.22
N ASP A 112 1.64 -17.90 -14.81
CA ASP A 112 2.59 -17.73 -15.92
C ASP A 112 1.96 -17.02 -17.12
N THR A 113 0.66 -17.23 -17.34
CA THR A 113 -0.10 -16.56 -18.39
C THR A 113 -0.31 -15.09 -18.04
N ILE A 114 -0.67 -14.79 -16.79
CA ILE A 114 -0.81 -13.42 -16.29
C ILE A 114 0.50 -12.65 -16.47
N GLU A 115 1.64 -13.21 -16.01
CA GLU A 115 2.96 -12.57 -16.16
C GLU A 115 3.26 -12.20 -17.61
N LYS A 116 3.00 -13.11 -18.56
CA LYS A 116 3.18 -12.87 -20.00
C LYS A 116 2.23 -11.81 -20.55
N ASP A 117 0.98 -11.77 -20.08
CA ASP A 117 0.00 -10.79 -20.55
C ASP A 117 0.31 -9.39 -20.02
N PHE A 118 0.89 -9.28 -18.82
CA PHE A 118 1.43 -8.03 -18.29
C PHE A 118 2.65 -7.54 -19.10
N GLU A 119 3.55 -8.44 -19.47
CA GLU A 119 4.69 -8.10 -20.32
C GLU A 119 4.24 -7.61 -21.71
N LYS A 120 3.29 -8.30 -22.34
CA LYS A 120 2.83 -7.97 -23.70
C LYS A 120 2.00 -6.70 -23.80
N GLU A 121 1.05 -6.50 -22.88
CA GLU A 121 0.09 -5.41 -22.99
C GLU A 121 0.56 -4.13 -22.30
N LEU A 122 1.27 -4.26 -21.18
CA LEU A 122 1.67 -3.14 -20.34
C LEU A 122 3.19 -2.91 -20.36
N GLY A 123 3.98 -3.81 -20.94
CA GLY A 123 5.45 -3.73 -20.88
C GLY A 123 6.00 -3.86 -19.47
N ILE A 124 5.26 -4.54 -18.58
CA ILE A 124 5.63 -4.74 -17.18
C ILE A 124 6.19 -6.14 -17.03
N ASN A 125 7.43 -6.25 -16.59
CA ASN A 125 8.00 -7.52 -16.15
C ASN A 125 7.47 -7.81 -14.74
N LEU A 126 6.41 -8.62 -14.67
CA LEU A 126 5.72 -8.98 -13.45
C LEU A 126 6.19 -10.35 -12.96
N VAL A 127 6.47 -10.46 -11.67
CA VAL A 127 6.68 -11.74 -10.97
C VAL A 127 5.61 -11.89 -9.90
N ILE A 128 4.88 -13.00 -9.92
CA ILE A 128 3.79 -13.27 -8.98
C ILE A 128 4.19 -14.39 -8.04
N HIS A 129 4.16 -14.11 -6.74
CA HIS A 129 4.23 -15.14 -5.72
C HIS A 129 2.83 -15.71 -5.47
N LEU A 130 2.69 -17.03 -5.59
CA LEU A 130 1.45 -17.74 -5.25
C LEU A 130 1.34 -17.87 -3.72
N ASP A 131 0.29 -17.27 -3.14
CA ASP A 131 -0.02 -17.39 -1.72
C ASP A 131 -1.35 -18.14 -1.51
N PRO A 132 -1.32 -19.43 -1.14
CA PRO A 132 -2.53 -20.21 -0.96
C PRO A 132 -3.26 -19.79 0.32
N ILE A 133 -4.50 -19.32 0.16
CA ILE A 133 -5.39 -18.98 1.27
C ILE A 133 -6.56 -19.96 1.34
N ILE A 134 -7.04 -20.23 2.56
CA ILE A 134 -8.24 -21.04 2.75
C ILE A 134 -9.44 -20.14 2.48
N THR A 135 -9.95 -20.16 1.25
CA THR A 135 -11.15 -19.40 0.84
C THR A 135 -12.44 -20.08 1.30
N ASP A 136 -12.41 -21.42 1.40
CA ASP A 136 -13.60 -22.28 1.59
C ASP A 136 -13.68 -22.88 2.99
N ASP A 137 -13.40 -22.07 4.02
CA ASP A 137 -13.85 -22.44 5.35
C ASP A 137 -15.24 -21.84 5.63
N VAL A 138 -16.27 -22.50 5.07
CA VAL A 138 -17.69 -22.19 5.31
C VAL A 138 -17.96 -22.09 6.81
N LEU A 139 -17.29 -22.93 7.61
CA LEU A 139 -17.39 -22.90 9.07
C LEU A 139 -16.77 -21.62 9.62
N THR A 140 -15.56 -21.22 9.22
CA THR A 140 -14.94 -19.94 9.62
C THR A 140 -15.80 -18.74 9.24
N ASN A 141 -16.34 -18.68 8.01
CA ASN A 141 -17.17 -17.55 7.59
C ASN A 141 -18.51 -17.51 8.33
N THR A 142 -19.16 -18.66 8.53
CA THR A 142 -20.40 -18.76 9.32
C THR A 142 -20.14 -18.36 10.76
N LEU A 143 -19.04 -18.83 11.37
CA LEU A 143 -18.66 -18.48 12.72
C LEU A 143 -18.34 -16.99 12.82
N LYS A 144 -17.63 -16.41 11.85
CA LYS A 144 -17.35 -14.97 11.82
C LYS A 144 -18.64 -14.15 11.85
N ASP A 145 -19.62 -14.50 11.05
CA ASP A 145 -20.93 -13.82 11.03
C ASP A 145 -21.69 -14.01 12.35
N GLN A 146 -21.69 -15.22 12.91
CA GLN A 146 -22.29 -15.49 14.23
C GLN A 146 -21.64 -14.69 15.36
N ILE A 147 -20.31 -14.58 15.35
CA ILE A 147 -19.56 -13.80 16.35
C ILE A 147 -19.86 -12.32 16.19
N LYS A 148 -19.97 -11.82 14.95
CA LYS A 148 -20.37 -10.44 14.66
C LYS A 148 -21.76 -10.13 15.21
N ASP A 149 -22.71 -11.04 15.03
CA ASP A 149 -24.06 -10.91 15.57
C ASP A 149 -24.07 -10.91 17.11
N ILE A 150 -23.30 -11.80 17.75
CA ILE A 150 -23.15 -11.84 19.22
C ILE A 150 -22.59 -10.52 19.74
N VAL A 151 -21.52 -10.01 19.13
CA VAL A 151 -20.87 -8.75 19.55
C VAL A 151 -21.81 -7.56 19.36
N SER A 152 -22.54 -7.50 18.25
CA SER A 152 -23.53 -6.44 17.99
C SER A 152 -24.74 -6.50 18.95
N THR A 153 -25.08 -7.69 19.46
CA THR A 153 -26.14 -7.88 20.48
C THR A 153 -25.72 -7.34 21.84
N ILE A 154 -24.42 -7.39 22.16
CA ILE A 154 -23.89 -6.80 23.39
C ILE A 154 -23.95 -5.28 23.30
N ASP A 155 -23.42 -4.71 22.22
CA ASP A 155 -23.54 -3.28 21.92
C ASP A 155 -23.33 -3.02 20.41
N SER A 156 -24.25 -2.27 19.80
CA SER A 156 -24.23 -1.93 18.38
C SER A 156 -23.02 -1.09 17.92
N SER A 157 -22.29 -0.48 18.86
CA SER A 157 -21.09 0.31 18.59
C SER A 157 -19.80 -0.51 18.50
N LEU A 158 -19.87 -1.81 18.79
CA LEU A 158 -18.73 -2.73 18.73
C LEU A 158 -18.59 -3.34 17.33
N SER A 159 -17.35 -3.56 16.92
CA SER A 159 -17.03 -4.24 15.66
C SER A 159 -15.88 -5.21 15.86
N ILE A 160 -15.89 -6.29 15.06
CA ILE A 160 -14.83 -7.31 15.08
C ILE A 160 -13.94 -7.17 13.85
N HIS A 161 -12.64 -7.36 14.03
CA HIS A 161 -11.63 -7.38 12.98
C HIS A 161 -10.76 -8.63 13.09
N ASP A 162 -10.11 -9.00 11.98
CA ASP A 162 -9.08 -10.04 11.89
C ASP A 162 -9.45 -11.41 12.50
N PHE A 163 -10.69 -11.85 12.23
CA PHE A 163 -11.19 -13.16 12.68
C PHE A 163 -10.40 -14.33 12.06
N ARG A 164 -9.97 -15.26 12.92
CA ARG A 164 -9.26 -16.48 12.57
C ARG A 164 -9.75 -17.66 13.41
N LEU A 165 -9.94 -18.80 12.75
CA LEU A 165 -10.22 -20.09 13.38
C LEU A 165 -8.96 -20.95 13.40
N VAL A 166 -8.62 -21.52 14.56
CA VAL A 166 -7.58 -22.54 14.69
C VAL A 166 -8.17 -23.78 15.34
N SER A 167 -8.43 -24.81 14.53
CA SER A 167 -8.98 -26.08 15.00
C SER A 167 -7.90 -26.96 15.63
N GLY A 168 -8.06 -27.31 16.90
CA GLY A 168 -7.22 -28.27 17.62
C GLY A 168 -7.93 -29.61 17.85
N PRO A 169 -7.22 -30.65 18.30
CA PRO A 169 -7.78 -31.99 18.52
C PRO A 169 -8.78 -32.08 19.68
N THR A 170 -8.78 -31.10 20.60
CA THR A 170 -9.66 -31.08 21.78
C THR A 170 -10.59 -29.87 21.84
N HIS A 171 -10.25 -28.78 21.14
CA HIS A 171 -10.98 -27.52 21.12
C HIS A 171 -10.58 -26.69 19.91
N SER A 172 -11.43 -25.74 19.49
CA SER A 172 -11.09 -24.76 18.46
C SER A 172 -10.95 -23.38 19.07
N ASN A 173 -9.90 -22.66 18.67
CA ASN A 173 -9.64 -21.29 19.11
C ASN A 173 -10.17 -20.30 18.08
N LEU A 174 -11.06 -19.42 18.52
CA LEU A 174 -11.55 -18.27 17.78
C LEU A 174 -10.74 -17.05 18.19
N ILE A 175 -9.93 -16.53 17.28
CA ILE A 175 -9.04 -15.40 17.53
C ILE A 175 -9.59 -14.20 16.75
N PHE A 176 -9.83 -13.09 17.43
CA PHE A 176 -10.34 -11.87 16.80
C PHE A 176 -10.14 -10.64 17.69
N ASP A 177 -10.12 -9.48 17.06
CA ASP A 177 -9.99 -8.21 17.75
C ASP A 177 -11.36 -7.52 17.85
N VAL A 178 -11.66 -6.93 19.00
CA VAL A 178 -12.90 -6.20 19.26
C VAL A 178 -12.58 -4.72 19.41
N ASN A 179 -13.11 -3.92 18.51
CA ASN A 179 -12.97 -2.48 18.55
C ASN A 179 -14.05 -1.86 19.45
N VAL A 180 -13.62 -1.13 20.47
CA VAL A 180 -14.49 -0.44 21.43
C VAL A 180 -14.37 1.08 21.27
N PRO A 181 -15.49 1.84 21.36
CA PRO A 181 -15.44 3.30 21.44
C PRO A 181 -14.68 3.79 22.68
N VAL A 182 -14.08 4.98 22.60
CA VAL A 182 -13.31 5.58 23.72
C VAL A 182 -14.16 5.78 24.98
N ALA A 183 -15.47 6.00 24.82
CA ALA A 183 -16.43 6.18 25.92
C ALA A 183 -17.07 4.86 26.42
N PHE A 184 -16.56 3.70 25.99
CA PHE A 184 -17.15 2.41 26.34
C PHE A 184 -16.96 2.11 27.84
N SER A 185 -18.05 1.84 28.54
CA SER A 185 -18.08 1.79 30.01
C SER A 185 -17.62 0.45 30.60
N ILE A 186 -17.60 -0.63 29.80
CA ILE A 186 -17.26 -1.98 30.27
C ILE A 186 -15.74 -2.18 30.18
N LYS A 187 -15.15 -2.80 31.20
CA LYS A 187 -13.72 -3.10 31.20
C LYS A 187 -13.38 -4.14 30.12
N PRO A 188 -12.24 -4.03 29.43
CA PRO A 188 -11.83 -4.99 28.39
C PRO A 188 -11.92 -6.46 28.79
N LYS A 189 -11.50 -6.79 30.02
CA LYS A 189 -11.57 -8.17 30.55
C LYS A 189 -13.00 -8.67 30.75
N GLU A 190 -13.91 -7.78 31.14
CA GLU A 190 -15.31 -8.11 31.36
C GLU A 190 -16.04 -8.28 30.03
N LEU A 191 -15.75 -7.41 29.05
CA LEU A 191 -16.25 -7.56 27.68
C LEU A 191 -15.79 -8.88 27.06
N ALA A 192 -14.50 -9.20 27.16
CA ALA A 192 -13.96 -10.47 26.67
C ALA A 192 -14.64 -11.67 27.35
N HIS A 193 -14.89 -11.60 28.65
CA HIS A 193 -15.59 -12.67 29.37
C HIS A 193 -17.07 -12.83 28.96
N MET A 194 -17.77 -11.72 28.71
CA MET A 194 -19.14 -11.74 28.21
C MET A 194 -19.23 -12.39 26.83
N ILE A 195 -18.30 -12.03 25.93
CA ILE A 195 -18.21 -12.63 24.60
C ILE A 195 -17.86 -14.12 24.72
N ASP A 196 -16.85 -14.49 25.50
CA ASP A 196 -16.44 -15.89 25.71
C ASP A 196 -17.61 -16.75 26.23
N THR A 197 -18.40 -16.23 27.16
CA THR A 197 -19.58 -16.92 27.70
C THR A 197 -20.63 -17.15 26.62
N LYS A 198 -20.91 -16.13 25.80
CA LYS A 198 -21.86 -16.22 24.68
C LYS A 198 -21.40 -17.17 23.59
N VAL A 199 -20.10 -17.24 23.34
CA VAL A 199 -19.52 -18.18 22.38
C VAL A 199 -19.58 -19.61 22.88
N LYS A 200 -19.38 -19.84 24.19
CA LYS A 200 -19.53 -21.16 24.81
C LYS A 200 -20.98 -21.66 24.85
N GLU A 201 -21.96 -20.76 24.81
CA GLU A 201 -23.38 -21.12 24.62
C GLU A 201 -23.64 -21.67 23.20
N LEU A 202 -22.85 -21.24 22.20
CA LEU A 202 -22.94 -21.73 20.83
C LEU A 202 -22.33 -23.12 20.68
N ASP A 203 -21.10 -23.31 21.17
CA ASP A 203 -20.44 -24.62 21.25
C ASP A 203 -19.44 -24.64 22.42
N PRO A 204 -19.53 -25.63 23.35
CA PRO A 204 -18.59 -25.75 24.47
C PRO A 204 -17.13 -26.00 24.06
N THR A 205 -16.89 -26.43 22.81
CA THR A 205 -15.56 -26.70 22.28
C THR A 205 -14.86 -25.46 21.70
N TYR A 206 -15.55 -24.32 21.63
CA TYR A 206 -14.99 -23.04 21.19
C TYR A 206 -14.42 -22.23 22.35
N TYR A 207 -13.18 -21.78 22.16
CA TYR A 207 -12.46 -20.92 23.08
C TYR A 207 -12.12 -19.61 22.39
N THR A 208 -12.42 -18.49 23.04
CA THR A 208 -12.14 -17.17 22.45
C THR A 208 -10.79 -16.64 22.94
N VAL A 209 -10.02 -16.09 22.00
CA VAL A 209 -8.80 -15.32 22.27
C VAL A 209 -9.06 -13.92 21.73
N ILE A 210 -9.41 -13.00 22.62
CA ILE A 210 -9.93 -11.67 22.26
C ILE A 210 -8.90 -10.61 22.63
N THR A 211 -8.49 -9.81 21.65
CA THR A 211 -7.80 -8.53 21.88
C THR A 211 -8.84 -7.43 21.85
N VAL A 212 -8.80 -6.50 22.80
CA VAL A 212 -9.74 -5.37 22.84
C VAL A 212 -8.96 -4.11 22.52
N ASP A 213 -9.26 -3.53 21.36
CA ASP A 213 -8.63 -2.32 20.88
C ASP A 213 -9.58 -1.14 21.06
N THR A 214 -9.05 -0.05 21.60
CA THR A 214 -9.77 1.23 21.65
C THR A 214 -9.43 2.03 20.41
N ASN A 215 -10.44 2.52 19.67
CA ASN A 215 -10.26 3.47 18.58
C ASN A 215 -9.54 4.75 19.08
N TYR A 216 -8.21 4.76 19.04
CA TYR A 216 -7.44 5.99 19.07
C TYR A 216 -7.60 6.66 17.71
N VAL A 217 -8.71 7.37 17.52
CA VAL A 217 -8.69 8.48 16.57
C VAL A 217 -7.78 9.53 17.20
N SER A 218 -6.48 9.45 16.90
CA SER A 218 -5.58 10.58 17.09
C SER A 218 -6.08 11.70 16.20
N THR A 219 -7.02 12.48 16.73
CA THR A 219 -7.35 13.78 16.17
C THR A 219 -6.17 14.69 16.51
N SER A 220 -5.06 14.54 15.79
CA SER A 220 -4.08 15.60 15.63
C SER A 220 -4.69 16.60 14.65
N ILE A 221 -5.62 17.43 15.15
CA ILE A 221 -5.84 18.75 14.57
C ILE A 221 -4.54 19.51 14.81
N SER A 222 -3.62 19.41 13.85
CA SER A 222 -2.57 20.40 13.68
C SER A 222 -3.26 21.64 13.12
N SER A 223 -3.78 22.48 14.01
CA SER A 223 -4.07 23.87 13.68
C SER A 223 -2.74 24.59 13.49
N TYR A 224 -2.14 24.40 12.31
CA TYR A 224 -1.23 25.38 11.73
C TYR A 224 -2.08 26.27 10.85
N ASP A 225 -2.70 27.27 11.48
CA ASP A 225 -3.17 28.44 10.74
C ASP A 225 -2.33 29.64 11.17
N SER A 226 -1.33 29.89 10.35
CA SER A 226 -0.98 31.19 9.79
C SER A 226 -1.52 32.42 10.54
N ASN A 227 -0.70 33.01 11.40
CA ASN A 227 -0.81 34.44 11.71
C ASN A 227 0.59 35.03 11.94
N SER A 228 1.28 35.31 10.83
CA SER A 228 2.31 36.33 10.74
C SER A 228 2.48 36.81 9.29
N GLN A 229 1.63 37.76 8.87
CA GLN A 229 1.97 39.04 8.22
C GLN A 229 0.73 39.66 7.58
#